data_AF-A0AA95IH65-F1
#
_entry.id   AF-A0AA95IH65-F1
#
_cell.length_a   1.000
_cell.length_b   1.000
_cell.length_c   1.000
_cell.angle_alpha   90.00
_cell.angle_beta   90.00
_cell.angle_gamma   90.00
#
_symmetry.space_group_name_H-M   'P 1'
#
loop_
_entity.id
_entity.type
_entity.pdbx_description
1 polymer ?
#
loop_
_entity_poly.entity_id
_entity_poly.type
_entity_poly.pdbx_seq_one_letter_code
_entity_poly.pdbx_strand_id
1 'polypeptide(L)'
;MRTLKPGGRAAVIVPDGVLFGSSKAHKGIRQEIVENHKLDAVISMPSGVFKPYAGVSTAILIFTKTGNGGTDKVWFYDMKADGLSLDDKRQPISDNDIPDIIERFHHLEKEAERQRTDQSFFVPVAEIKENDYDLSINKYKEIEYEKVEYEPTEVILKKINDLEKEIQAGLAELEKLLK
;
A
#
# COMPACT_ATOMS: atom_id res chain seq x y z
N MET A 1 14.67 6.92 18.16
CA MET A 1 14.64 8.39 18.38
C MET A 1 15.69 8.92 19.36
N ARG A 2 16.09 8.16 20.39
CA ARG A 2 17.05 8.63 21.40
C ARG A 2 18.42 9.00 20.84
N THR A 3 18.86 8.35 19.76
CA THR A 3 20.19 8.58 19.15
C THR A 3 20.26 9.81 18.23
N LEU A 4 19.14 10.27 17.66
CA LEU A 4 19.11 11.45 16.81
C LEU A 4 19.28 12.72 17.66
N LYS A 5 20.10 13.66 17.19
CA LYS A 5 20.13 15.02 17.72
C LYS A 5 18.84 15.76 17.31
N PRO A 6 18.41 16.79 18.06
CA PRO A 6 17.36 17.69 17.58
C PRO A 6 17.71 18.26 16.19
N GLY A 7 16.72 18.29 15.29
CA GLY A 7 16.88 18.61 13.86
C GLY A 7 17.41 17.45 13.00
N GLY A 8 17.81 16.33 13.59
CA GLY A 8 18.28 15.15 12.86
C GLY A 8 17.13 14.46 12.12
N ARG A 9 17.41 14.01 10.89
CA ARG A 9 16.46 13.28 10.02
C ARG A 9 16.76 11.80 10.01
N ALA A 10 15.73 10.98 9.88
CA ALA A 10 15.85 9.54 9.66
C ALA A 10 14.86 9.07 8.61
N ALA A 11 15.29 8.08 7.83
CA ALA A 11 14.43 7.23 7.01
C ALA A 11 14.50 5.82 7.59
N VAL A 12 13.36 5.24 7.97
CA VAL A 12 13.30 3.93 8.63
C VAL A 12 12.35 3.02 7.86
N ILE A 13 12.82 1.83 7.53
CA ILE A 13 12.01 0.79 6.91
C ILE A 13 11.30 0.01 8.01
N VAL A 14 9.98 -0.11 7.89
CA VAL A 14 9.12 -0.81 8.84
C VAL A 14 8.17 -1.75 8.10
N PRO A 15 7.75 -2.86 8.72
CA PRO A 15 6.65 -3.65 8.18
C PRO A 15 5.34 -2.88 8.31
N ASP A 16 4.41 -3.13 7.39
CA ASP A 16 3.10 -2.47 7.31
C ASP A 16 2.30 -2.52 8.61
N GLY A 17 2.44 -3.59 9.40
CA GLY A 17 1.81 -3.70 10.71
C GLY A 17 2.15 -2.57 11.69
N VAL A 18 3.28 -1.86 11.50
CA VAL A 18 3.61 -0.66 12.29
C VAL A 18 2.73 0.52 11.91
N LEU A 19 2.26 0.61 10.66
CA LEU A 19 1.46 1.73 10.14
C LEU A 19 0.01 1.72 10.63
N PHE A 20 -0.59 0.54 10.82
CA PHE A 20 -2.01 0.41 11.19
C PHE A 20 -2.26 -0.51 12.39
N GLY A 21 -1.22 -1.15 12.93
CA GLY A 21 -1.37 -2.10 14.02
C GLY A 21 -2.09 -1.48 15.21
N SER A 22 -3.06 -2.21 15.77
CA SER A 22 -3.96 -1.75 16.84
C SER A 22 -3.38 -1.88 18.25
N SER A 23 -2.21 -2.51 18.40
CA SER A 23 -1.55 -2.63 19.70
C SER A 23 -1.19 -1.26 20.27
N LYS A 24 -1.22 -1.12 21.60
CA LYS A 24 -0.84 0.13 22.28
C LYS A 24 0.57 0.59 21.90
N ALA A 25 1.49 -0.36 21.69
CA ALA A 25 2.86 -0.06 21.29
C ALA A 25 2.91 0.52 19.87
N HIS A 26 2.23 -0.10 18.90
CA HIS A 26 2.20 0.39 17.52
C HIS A 26 1.58 1.78 17.44
N LYS A 27 0.41 1.95 18.06
CA LYS A 27 -0.28 3.25 18.11
C LYS A 27 0.53 4.32 18.81
N GLY A 28 1.13 4.01 19.97
CA GLY A 28 1.96 4.95 20.72
C GLY A 28 3.18 5.44 19.93
N ILE A 29 3.81 4.56 19.13
CA ILE A 29 4.92 4.96 18.26
C ILE A 29 4.45 5.93 17.17
N ARG A 30 3.31 5.65 16.52
CA ARG A 30 2.76 6.55 15.48
C ARG A 30 2.37 7.91 16.06
N GLN A 31 1.72 7.91 17.21
CA GLN A 31 1.39 9.13 17.97
C GLN A 31 2.65 9.92 18.29
N GLU A 32 3.68 9.29 18.85
CA GLU A 32 4.94 9.95 19.17
C GLU A 32 5.59 10.59 17.93
N ILE A 33 5.62 9.87 16.80
CA ILE A 33 6.17 10.39 15.54
C ILE A 33 5.37 11.60 15.05
N VAL A 34 4.05 11.52 15.04
CA VAL A 34 3.17 12.55 14.45
C VAL A 34 3.06 13.78 15.34
N GLU A 35 2.99 13.60 16.67
CA GLU A 35 2.73 14.69 17.61
C GLU A 35 4.01 15.38 18.10
N ASN A 36 5.05 14.61 18.38
CA ASN A 36 6.27 15.15 18.99
C ASN A 36 7.38 15.38 17.98
N HIS A 37 7.27 14.82 16.78
CA HIS A 37 8.24 14.97 15.70
C HIS A 37 7.57 15.46 14.41
N LYS A 38 8.38 15.75 13.41
CA LYS A 38 7.90 16.11 12.07
C LYS A 38 7.97 14.90 11.17
N LEU A 39 6.83 14.28 10.87
CA LEU A 39 6.73 13.23 9.87
C LEU A 39 6.60 13.88 8.49
N ASP A 40 7.62 13.73 7.67
CA ASP A 40 7.68 14.35 6.35
C ASP A 40 6.99 13.46 5.30
N ALA A 41 7.24 12.14 5.33
CA ALA A 41 6.70 11.21 4.33
C ALA A 41 6.50 9.78 4.83
N VAL A 42 5.56 9.07 4.19
CA VAL A 42 5.33 7.63 4.27
C VAL A 42 5.32 7.06 2.86
N ILE A 43 6.29 6.21 2.53
CA ILE A 43 6.38 5.56 1.22
C ILE A 43 6.01 4.10 1.41
N SER A 44 4.86 3.68 0.91
CA SER A 44 4.44 2.28 0.93
C SER A 44 5.19 1.52 -0.18
N MET A 45 5.69 0.34 0.15
CA MET A 45 6.43 -0.55 -0.74
C MET A 45 5.68 -1.87 -0.87
N PRO A 46 5.62 -2.45 -2.09
CA PRO A 46 4.88 -3.67 -2.33
C PRO A 46 5.56 -4.85 -1.64
N SER A 47 4.79 -5.91 -1.40
CA SER A 47 5.33 -7.21 -0.98
C SER A 47 6.33 -7.71 -2.03
N GLY A 48 7.43 -8.33 -1.59
CA GLY A 48 8.46 -8.88 -2.49
C GLY A 48 9.75 -8.05 -2.56
N VAL A 49 9.74 -6.83 -2.01
CA VAL A 49 10.92 -5.93 -2.02
C VAL A 49 12.07 -6.43 -1.12
N PHE A 50 11.83 -7.30 -0.14
CA PHE A 50 12.88 -7.82 0.75
C PHE A 50 12.91 -9.36 0.82
N LYS A 51 14.13 -9.93 0.84
CA LYS A 51 14.38 -11.34 1.15
C LYS A 51 14.64 -11.52 2.65
N PRO A 52 14.26 -12.64 3.30
CA PRO A 52 13.56 -13.83 2.78
C PRO A 52 12.03 -13.74 2.84
N TYR A 53 11.47 -12.60 3.30
CA TYR A 53 10.04 -12.41 3.54
C TYR A 53 9.39 -11.64 2.39
N ALA A 54 9.16 -12.31 1.26
CA ALA A 54 8.50 -11.70 0.11
C ALA A 54 7.00 -11.45 0.33
N GLY A 55 6.36 -12.06 1.35
CA GLY A 55 4.91 -12.02 1.52
C GLY A 55 4.35 -10.80 2.27
N VAL A 56 5.19 -9.93 2.85
CA VAL A 56 4.73 -8.82 3.68
C VAL A 56 5.16 -7.49 3.06
N SER A 57 4.20 -6.58 2.89
CA SER A 57 4.47 -5.21 2.47
C SER A 57 5.19 -4.42 3.56
N THR A 58 5.99 -3.45 3.13
CA THR A 58 6.82 -2.64 4.01
C THR A 58 6.65 -1.17 3.65
N ALA A 59 7.11 -0.26 4.51
CA ALA A 59 7.09 1.15 4.21
C ALA A 59 8.31 1.87 4.75
N ILE A 60 8.63 3.01 4.15
CA ILE A 60 9.65 3.94 4.61
C ILE A 60 8.96 5.10 5.33
N LEU A 61 9.32 5.31 6.59
CA LEU A 61 8.96 6.50 7.35
C LEU A 61 10.11 7.49 7.31
N ILE A 62 9.87 8.69 6.79
CA ILE A 62 10.85 9.78 6.77
C ILE A 62 10.39 10.86 7.74
N PHE A 63 11.18 11.09 8.79
CA PHE A 63 10.83 12.07 9.81
C PHE A 63 12.06 12.79 10.36
N THR A 64 11.79 13.99 10.87
CA THR A 64 12.76 14.86 11.53
C THR A 64 12.46 14.91 13.03
N LYS A 65 13.48 14.64 13.86
CA LYS A 65 13.36 14.77 15.31
C LYS A 65 13.33 16.24 15.70
N THR A 66 12.17 16.74 16.10
CA THR A 66 12.00 18.12 16.57
C THR A 66 11.84 18.16 18.09
N GLY A 67 10.95 17.32 18.64
CA GLY A 67 10.65 17.22 20.07
C GLY A 67 9.50 18.11 20.53
N ASN A 68 8.90 18.86 19.59
CA ASN A 68 7.78 19.78 19.80
C ASN A 68 6.73 19.69 18.68
N GLY A 69 6.78 18.63 17.86
CA GLY A 69 5.88 18.44 16.72
C GLY A 69 6.34 19.17 15.46
N GLY A 70 5.37 19.65 14.68
CA GLY A 70 5.61 20.31 13.39
C GLY A 70 5.16 19.51 12.16
N THR A 71 4.39 18.44 12.36
CA THR A 71 3.71 17.72 11.28
C THR A 71 2.39 18.44 10.94
N ASP A 72 2.34 19.15 9.82
CA ASP A 72 1.08 19.77 9.33
C ASP A 72 0.35 18.83 8.36
N LYS A 73 1.11 18.27 7.42
CA LYS A 73 0.67 17.30 6.42
C LYS A 73 1.79 16.30 6.17
N VAL A 74 1.41 15.09 5.81
CA VAL A 74 2.34 13.98 5.52
C VAL A 74 2.19 13.61 4.07
N TRP A 75 3.31 13.49 3.36
CA TRP A 75 3.32 13.04 1.97
C TRP A 75 3.26 11.51 1.92
N PHE A 76 2.30 10.96 1.20
CA PHE A 76 2.15 9.54 0.99
C PHE A 76 2.52 9.19 -0.44
N TYR A 77 3.25 8.10 -0.63
CA TYR A 77 3.61 7.56 -1.95
C TYR A 77 3.34 6.06 -2.02
N ASP A 78 2.70 5.62 -3.10
CA ASP A 78 2.37 4.23 -3.41
C ASP A 78 3.40 3.64 -4.39
N MET A 79 4.48 3.04 -3.87
CA MET A 79 5.49 2.40 -4.71
C MET A 79 4.94 1.09 -5.29
N LYS A 80 5.08 0.92 -6.60
CA LYS A 80 4.66 -0.26 -7.36
C LYS A 80 5.83 -1.16 -7.73
N ALA A 81 7.00 -0.59 -8.00
CA ALA A 81 8.18 -1.35 -8.36
C ALA A 81 9.47 -0.65 -7.94
N ASP A 82 10.50 -1.44 -7.61
CA ASP A 82 11.82 -0.95 -7.21
C ASP A 82 12.93 -1.27 -8.25
N GLY A 83 12.54 -1.57 -9.49
CA GLY A 83 13.45 -1.99 -10.56
C GLY A 83 13.78 -3.47 -10.57
N LEU A 84 13.22 -4.26 -9.66
CA LEU A 84 13.34 -5.71 -9.63
C LEU A 84 11.95 -6.38 -9.61
N SER A 85 11.83 -7.58 -10.14
CA SER A 85 10.64 -8.42 -9.97
C SER A 85 10.32 -8.59 -8.48
N LEU A 86 9.04 -8.69 -8.14
CA LEU A 86 8.59 -8.87 -6.74
C LEU A 86 8.57 -10.34 -6.30
N ASP A 87 9.04 -11.25 -7.14
CA ASP A 87 9.21 -12.66 -6.82
C ASP A 87 10.56 -12.94 -6.13
N ASP A 88 10.75 -14.15 -5.61
CA ASP A 88 11.99 -14.53 -4.94
C ASP A 88 13.24 -14.40 -5.81
N LYS A 89 13.09 -14.38 -7.14
CA LYS A 89 14.22 -14.28 -8.07
C LYS A 89 14.78 -12.87 -8.10
N ARG A 90 13.96 -11.83 -7.87
CA ARG A 90 14.37 -10.41 -7.87
C ARG A 90 15.21 -10.06 -9.11
N GLN A 91 14.70 -10.41 -10.28
CA GLN A 91 15.35 -10.13 -11.56
C GLN A 91 15.12 -8.67 -11.97
N PRO A 92 16.09 -7.99 -12.59
CA PRO A 92 15.89 -6.63 -13.08
C PRO A 92 14.70 -6.50 -14.04
N ILE A 93 13.90 -5.46 -13.86
CA ILE A 93 12.78 -5.08 -14.71
C ILE A 93 12.88 -3.58 -15.06
N SER A 94 12.12 -3.13 -16.06
CA SER A 94 12.07 -1.71 -16.45
C SER A 94 11.37 -0.84 -15.41
N ASP A 95 10.38 -1.40 -14.72
CA ASP A 95 9.49 -0.63 -13.85
C ASP A 95 10.21 -0.29 -12.54
N ASN A 96 10.37 1.01 -12.29
CA ASN A 96 11.11 1.50 -11.14
C ASN A 96 10.63 2.89 -10.72
N ASP A 97 10.03 2.97 -9.55
CA ASP A 97 9.51 4.22 -9.00
C ASP A 97 10.56 4.98 -8.17
N ILE A 98 11.70 4.37 -7.83
CA ILE A 98 12.71 5.01 -6.96
C ILE A 98 13.17 6.38 -7.51
N PRO A 99 13.47 6.54 -8.81
CA PRO A 99 13.84 7.84 -9.36
C PRO A 99 12.73 8.89 -9.22
N ASP A 100 11.47 8.50 -9.45
CA ASP A 100 10.31 9.38 -9.33
C ASP A 100 10.06 9.79 -7.87
N ILE A 101 10.17 8.85 -6.93
CA ILE A 101 10.10 9.10 -5.49
C ILE A 101 11.15 10.14 -5.06
N ILE A 102 12.40 9.98 -5.50
CA ILE A 102 13.49 10.91 -5.17
C ILE A 102 13.18 12.30 -5.73
N GLU A 103 12.82 12.39 -7.00
CA GLU A 103 12.53 13.66 -7.68
C GLU A 103 11.39 14.41 -6.98
N ARG A 104 10.29 13.71 -6.66
CA ARG A 104 9.13 14.32 -5.98
C ARG A 104 9.40 14.67 -4.53
N PHE A 105 10.12 13.83 -3.80
CA PHE A 105 10.47 14.12 -2.41
C PHE A 105 11.34 15.38 -2.29
N HIS A 106 12.13 15.70 -3.32
CA HIS A 106 12.88 16.95 -3.38
C HIS A 106 12.05 18.17 -3.84
N HIS A 107 10.86 17.94 -4.41
CA HIS A 107 9.96 18.97 -4.94
C HIS A 107 8.53 18.85 -4.41
N LEU A 108 8.40 18.64 -3.10
CA LEU A 108 7.12 18.41 -2.41
C LEU A 108 6.11 19.56 -2.58
N GLU A 109 6.56 20.77 -2.91
CA GLU A 109 5.69 21.89 -3.25
C GLU A 109 4.81 21.62 -4.48
N LYS A 110 5.28 20.81 -5.43
CA LYS A 110 4.54 20.44 -6.65
C LYS A 110 3.47 19.38 -6.39
N GLU A 111 3.50 18.73 -5.24
CA GLU A 111 2.56 17.67 -4.85
C GLU A 111 1.29 18.22 -4.18
N ALA A 112 1.18 19.54 -4.00
CA ALA A 112 0.08 20.17 -3.27
C ALA A 112 -1.29 20.03 -3.96
N GLU A 113 -1.32 19.92 -5.28
CA GLU A 113 -2.55 19.85 -6.08
C GLU A 113 -2.97 18.41 -6.44
N ARG A 114 -2.19 17.41 -6.02
CA ARG A 114 -2.46 16.00 -6.33
C ARG A 114 -3.69 15.48 -5.59
N GLN A 115 -4.43 14.62 -6.26
CA GLN A 115 -5.68 14.04 -5.77
C GLN A 115 -5.43 12.72 -5.03
N ARG A 116 -6.42 12.26 -4.26
CA ARG A 116 -6.34 11.01 -3.52
C ARG A 116 -6.34 9.75 -4.41
N THR A 117 -6.65 9.92 -5.69
CA THR A 117 -6.58 8.88 -6.73
C THR A 117 -5.17 8.70 -7.29
N ASP A 118 -4.30 9.70 -7.12
CA ASP A 118 -2.92 9.68 -7.61
C ASP A 118 -2.03 8.66 -6.87
N GLN A 119 -0.87 8.38 -7.47
CA GLN A 119 0.17 7.55 -6.86
C GLN A 119 0.78 8.18 -5.59
N SER A 120 0.74 9.50 -5.48
CA SER A 120 1.22 10.25 -4.33
C SER A 120 0.36 11.47 -4.05
N PHE A 121 0.20 11.81 -2.77
CA PHE A 121 -0.63 12.93 -2.31
C PHE A 121 -0.33 13.29 -0.85
N PHE A 122 -0.81 14.43 -0.40
CA PHE A 122 -0.72 14.84 1.00
C PHE A 122 -1.96 14.44 1.80
N VAL A 123 -1.74 13.96 3.02
CA VAL A 123 -2.79 13.81 4.05
C VAL A 123 -2.55 14.85 5.15
N PRO A 124 -3.54 15.70 5.49
CA PRO A 124 -3.47 16.58 6.65
C PRO A 124 -3.36 15.79 7.97
N VAL A 125 -2.59 16.30 8.93
CA VAL A 125 -2.41 15.63 10.23
C VAL A 125 -3.72 15.46 11.01
N ALA A 126 -4.67 16.38 10.84
CA ALA A 126 -5.98 16.31 11.49
C ALA A 126 -6.74 15.03 11.07
N GLU A 127 -6.74 14.73 9.78
CA GLU A 127 -7.35 13.52 9.23
C GLU A 127 -6.64 12.25 9.73
N ILE A 128 -5.31 12.29 9.87
CA ILE A 128 -4.54 11.17 10.45
C ILE A 128 -4.94 10.92 11.90
N LYS A 129 -5.17 11.99 12.69
CA LYS A 129 -5.61 11.87 14.08
C LYS A 129 -7.03 11.30 14.18
N GLU A 130 -7.93 11.74 13.32
CA GLU A 130 -9.31 11.22 13.23
C GLU A 130 -9.32 9.72 12.88
N ASN A 131 -8.38 9.29 12.03
CA ASN A 131 -8.20 7.90 11.64
C ASN A 131 -7.28 7.11 12.59
N ASP A 132 -7.24 7.48 13.86
CA ASP A 132 -6.53 6.77 14.92
C ASP A 132 -5.01 6.61 14.69
N TYR A 133 -4.42 7.60 14.03
CA TYR A 133 -3.02 7.64 13.62
C TYR A 133 -2.66 6.50 12.66
N ASP A 134 -3.59 6.01 11.85
CA ASP A 134 -3.31 5.06 10.78
C ASP A 134 -2.44 5.74 9.71
N LEU A 135 -1.27 5.17 9.44
CA LEU A 135 -0.32 5.67 8.43
C LEU A 135 -0.28 4.76 7.21
N SER A 136 -1.32 3.98 6.94
CA SER A 136 -1.45 3.20 5.71
C SER A 136 -2.02 4.08 4.59
N ILE A 137 -1.36 4.09 3.43
CA ILE A 137 -1.83 4.85 2.27
C ILE A 137 -3.23 4.44 1.83
N ASN A 138 -3.56 3.14 1.95
CA ASN A 138 -4.85 2.57 1.58
C ASN A 138 -6.03 3.16 2.36
N LYS A 139 -5.77 3.71 3.56
CA LYS A 139 -6.80 4.37 4.36
C LYS A 139 -7.30 5.67 3.72
N TYR A 140 -6.44 6.33 2.94
CA TYR A 140 -6.65 7.67 2.40
C TYR A 140 -6.75 7.70 0.86
N LYS A 141 -6.42 6.59 0.21
CA LYS A 141 -6.46 6.49 -1.25
C LYS A 141 -7.90 6.32 -1.71
N GLU A 142 -8.34 7.17 -2.61
CA GLU A 142 -9.64 7.03 -3.28
C GLU A 142 -9.48 6.07 -4.45
N ILE A 143 -10.24 4.99 -4.42
CA ILE A 143 -10.33 4.05 -5.55
C ILE A 143 -11.60 4.41 -6.29
N GLU A 144 -11.46 4.92 -7.51
CA GLU A 144 -12.57 5.07 -8.43
C GLU A 144 -13.06 3.67 -8.82
N TYR A 145 -14.15 3.23 -8.19
CA TYR A 145 -14.81 2.00 -8.59
C TYR A 145 -15.52 2.25 -9.92
N GLU A 146 -14.89 1.84 -11.03
CA GLU A 146 -15.65 1.54 -12.24
C GLU A 146 -16.63 0.43 -11.88
N LYS A 147 -17.93 0.73 -11.98
CA LYS A 147 -18.98 -0.23 -11.70
C LYS A 147 -18.86 -1.35 -12.73
N VAL A 148 -18.26 -2.47 -12.32
CA VAL A 148 -18.16 -3.65 -13.17
C VAL A 148 -19.59 -4.06 -13.52
N GLU A 149 -19.95 -3.89 -14.78
CA GLU A 149 -21.24 -4.36 -15.28
C GLU A 149 -21.16 -5.88 -15.31
N TYR A 150 -21.74 -6.51 -14.29
CA TYR A 150 -21.91 -7.96 -14.27
C TYR A 150 -23.01 -8.34 -15.24
N GLU A 151 -22.81 -9.46 -15.92
CA GLU A 151 -23.90 -10.08 -16.67
C GLU A 151 -25.09 -10.35 -15.73
N PRO A 152 -26.33 -10.19 -16.20
CA PRO A 152 -27.51 -10.51 -15.41
C PRO A 152 -27.45 -11.92 -14.82
N THR A 153 -28.01 -12.11 -13.63
CA THR A 153 -27.92 -13.37 -12.90
C THR A 153 -28.52 -14.54 -13.70
N GLU A 154 -29.51 -14.25 -14.56
CA GLU A 154 -30.11 -15.22 -15.47
C GLU A 154 -29.12 -15.76 -16.51
N VAL A 155 -28.22 -14.91 -17.00
CA VAL A 155 -27.18 -15.30 -17.98
C VAL A 155 -26.14 -16.19 -17.31
N ILE A 156 -25.71 -15.83 -16.09
CA ILE A 156 -24.77 -16.63 -15.30
C ILE A 156 -25.38 -17.99 -14.97
N LEU A 157 -26.64 -18.04 -14.51
CA LEU A 157 -27.37 -19.28 -14.23
C LEU A 157 -27.53 -20.15 -15.49
N LYS A 158 -27.79 -19.55 -16.65
CA LYS A 158 -27.85 -20.29 -17.90
C LYS A 158 -26.51 -20.94 -18.24
N LYS A 159 -25.41 -20.19 -18.14
CA LYS A 159 -24.04 -20.70 -18.37
C LYS A 159 -23.71 -21.87 -17.43
N ILE A 160 -24.08 -21.77 -16.15
CA ILE A 160 -23.88 -22.85 -15.16
C ILE A 160 -24.65 -24.11 -15.57
N ASN A 161 -25.94 -23.98 -15.92
CA ASN A 161 -26.75 -25.12 -16.36
C ASN A 161 -26.23 -25.78 -17.64
N ASP A 162 -25.72 -24.97 -18.59
CA ASP A 162 -25.18 -25.49 -19.84
C ASP A 162 -23.84 -26.24 -19.60
N LEU A 163 -22.98 -25.73 -18.72
CA LEU A 163 -21.77 -26.43 -18.27
C LEU A 163 -22.11 -27.75 -17.55
N GLU A 164 -23.14 -27.76 -16.71
CA GLU A 164 -23.56 -28.97 -16.01
C GLU A 164 -24.03 -30.06 -16.98
N LYS A 165 -24.74 -29.68 -18.06
CA LYS A 165 -25.12 -30.62 -19.12
C LYS A 165 -23.92 -31.19 -19.85
N GLU A 166 -22.91 -30.38 -20.17
CA GLU A 166 -21.67 -30.87 -20.78
C GLU A 166 -20.94 -31.85 -19.87
N ILE A 167 -20.84 -31.55 -18.57
CA ILE A 167 -20.24 -32.44 -17.58
C ILE A 167 -20.99 -33.77 -17.51
N GLN A 168 -22.32 -33.73 -17.45
CA GLN A 168 -23.15 -34.95 -17.44
C GLN A 168 -23.01 -35.78 -18.72
N ALA A 169 -22.95 -35.12 -19.88
CA ALA A 169 -22.73 -35.80 -21.16
C ALA A 169 -21.36 -36.49 -21.22
N GLY A 170 -20.30 -35.79 -20.79
CA GLY A 170 -18.95 -36.36 -20.72
C GLY A 170 -18.83 -37.53 -19.74
N LEU A 171 -19.51 -37.46 -18.58
CA LEU A 171 -19.58 -38.57 -17.63
C LEU A 171 -20.29 -39.79 -18.24
N ALA A 172 -21.42 -39.59 -18.92
CA ALA A 172 -22.14 -40.66 -19.58
C ALA A 172 -21.35 -41.32 -20.73
N GLU A 173 -20.50 -40.55 -21.42
CA GLU A 173 -19.58 -41.07 -22.44
C GLU A 173 -18.47 -41.92 -21.81
N LEU A 174 -17.86 -41.44 -20.72
CA LEU A 174 -16.89 -42.20 -19.93
C LEU A 174 -17.46 -43.52 -19.39
N GLU A 175 -18.70 -43.52 -18.88
CA GLU A 175 -19.37 -44.73 -18.40
C GLU A 175 -19.58 -45.78 -19.49
N LYS A 176 -19.81 -45.35 -20.74
CA LYS A 176 -19.97 -46.27 -21.88
C LYS A 176 -18.65 -46.95 -22.27
N LEU A 177 -17.51 -46.30 -22.04
CA LEU A 177 -16.18 -46.86 -22.31
C LEU A 177 -15.73 -47.91 -21.28
N LEU A 178 -16.42 -48.00 -20.14
CA LEU A 178 -16.18 -49.00 -19.09
C LEU A 178 -16.97 -50.32 -19.31
N LYS A 179 -17.81 -50.39 -20.34
CA LYS A 179 -18.53 -51.61 -20.78
C LYS A 179 -17.91 -52.19 -22.03
#